data_AF-A0A7Y3NRC1-F1
#
_entry.id   AF-A0A7Y3NRC1-F1
#
_cell.length_a   1.000
_cell.length_b   1.000
_cell.length_c   1.000
_cell.angle_alpha   90.00
_cell.angle_beta   90.00
_cell.angle_gamma   90.00
#
_symmetry.space_group_name_H-M   'P 1'
#
loop_
_entity.id
_entity.type
_entity.pdbx_description
1 polymer ?
#
loop_
_entity_poly.entity_id
_entity_poly.type
_entity_poly.pdbx_seq_one_letter_code
_entity_poly.pdbx_strand_id
1 'polypeptide(L)'
;MRHDTPQVDDTPPQKLIALREVPALSWLPARRTGATLRVSTVIRWAQRGVGGRRLRTVRVGGTLATSEPWLLEFFEAGAPAEPQQYTATPARRQREIARARRELAAAGYGCSTE
;
A
#
# COMPACT_ATOMS: atom_id res chain seq x y z
N MET A 1 3.25 -11.60 31.39
CA MET A 1 2.84 -12.19 30.08
C MET A 1 2.43 -11.03 29.19
N ARG A 2 3.20 -10.68 28.14
CA ARG A 2 2.91 -9.50 27.31
C ARG A 2 1.76 -9.86 26.35
N HIS A 3 0.56 -9.35 26.60
CA HIS A 3 -0.50 -9.37 25.60
C HIS A 3 -0.17 -8.26 24.59
N ASP A 4 0.36 -8.68 23.45
CA ASP A 4 0.44 -7.87 22.23
C ASP A 4 -0.99 -7.44 21.88
N THR A 5 -1.32 -6.17 22.13
CA THR A 5 -2.62 -5.61 21.79
C THR A 5 -2.64 -5.44 20.27
N PRO A 6 -3.53 -6.11 19.52
CA PRO A 6 -3.60 -5.91 18.09
C PRO A 6 -3.98 -4.45 17.85
N GLN A 7 -3.11 -3.70 17.16
CA GLN A 7 -3.46 -2.38 16.65
C GLN A 7 -4.73 -2.51 15.81
N VAL A 8 -5.84 -1.98 16.34
CA VAL A 8 -7.07 -1.79 15.60
C VAL A 8 -6.91 -0.45 14.89
N ASP A 9 -6.44 -0.49 13.66
CA ASP A 9 -6.31 0.71 12.84
C ASP A 9 -7.69 1.13 12.32
N ASP A 10 -8.11 2.37 12.61
CA ASP A 10 -9.34 3.04 12.18
C ASP A 10 -9.35 3.33 10.65
N THR A 11 -9.20 2.30 9.84
CA THR A 11 -9.27 2.39 8.37
C THR A 11 -10.73 2.20 7.93
N PRO A 12 -11.25 2.94 6.92
CA PRO A 12 -12.60 2.76 6.37
C PRO A 12 -12.89 1.28 6.05
N PRO A 13 -14.16 0.83 5.99
CA PRO A 13 -14.50 -0.58 5.80
C PRO A 13 -13.97 -1.09 4.45
N GLN A 14 -12.79 -1.68 4.48
CA GLN A 14 -12.16 -2.33 3.34
C GLN A 14 -12.78 -3.72 3.23
N LYS A 15 -13.09 -4.17 2.01
CA LYS A 15 -13.57 -5.53 1.80
C LYS A 15 -12.51 -6.52 2.29
N LEU A 16 -12.84 -7.25 3.35
CA LEU A 16 -11.97 -8.25 3.93
C LEU A 16 -11.99 -9.51 3.06
N ILE A 17 -10.81 -10.05 2.82
CA ILE A 17 -10.56 -11.23 2.00
C ILE A 17 -9.91 -12.28 2.91
N ALA A 18 -10.51 -13.46 3.03
CA ALA A 18 -9.90 -14.52 3.83
C ALA A 18 -8.56 -14.95 3.20
N LEU A 19 -7.55 -15.30 4.01
CA LEU A 19 -6.24 -15.68 3.47
C LEU A 19 -6.30 -16.86 2.47
N ARG A 20 -7.30 -17.74 2.62
CA ARG A 20 -7.56 -18.85 1.69
C ARG A 20 -8.06 -18.42 0.31
N GLU A 21 -8.66 -17.24 0.21
CA GLU A 21 -9.30 -16.69 -1.00
C GLU A 21 -8.32 -15.84 -1.80
N VAL A 22 -7.24 -15.35 -1.16
CA VAL A 22 -6.22 -14.54 -1.82
C VAL A 22 -5.71 -15.17 -3.13
N PRO A 23 -5.34 -16.47 -3.19
CA PRO A 23 -4.90 -17.08 -4.46
C PRO A 23 -5.91 -17.08 -5.61
N ALA A 24 -7.19 -16.89 -5.32
CA ALA A 24 -8.28 -16.91 -6.31
C ALA A 24 -8.63 -15.49 -6.81
N LEU A 25 -7.95 -14.46 -6.32
CA LEU A 25 -8.14 -13.09 -6.80
C LEU A 25 -7.75 -12.99 -8.28
N SER A 26 -8.66 -12.50 -9.11
CA SER A 26 -8.51 -12.44 -10.57
C SER A 26 -7.39 -11.51 -11.04
N TRP A 27 -7.05 -10.51 -10.24
CA TRP A 27 -5.99 -9.54 -10.55
C TRP A 27 -4.59 -10.04 -10.18
N LEU A 28 -4.47 -11.13 -9.42
CA LEU A 28 -3.16 -11.68 -9.08
C LEU A 28 -2.54 -12.41 -10.28
N PRO A 29 -1.26 -12.16 -10.57
CA PRO A 29 -0.58 -12.87 -11.63
C PRO A 29 -0.44 -14.36 -11.29
N ALA A 30 -0.54 -15.20 -12.32
CA ALA A 30 -0.13 -16.59 -12.21
C ALA A 30 1.39 -16.69 -11.98
N ARG A 31 1.84 -17.75 -11.31
CA ARG A 31 3.27 -18.04 -11.19
C ARG A 31 3.85 -18.40 -12.55
N ARG A 32 5.18 -18.37 -12.66
CA ARG A 32 5.94 -18.70 -13.89
C ARG A 32 5.53 -20.02 -14.55
N THR A 33 5.01 -20.98 -13.79
CA THR A 33 4.52 -22.28 -14.27
C THR A 33 3.04 -22.29 -14.67
N GLY A 34 2.38 -21.14 -14.73
CA GLY A 34 0.93 -20.99 -14.97
C GLY A 34 0.05 -21.30 -13.75
N ALA A 35 0.62 -21.73 -12.63
CA ALA A 35 -0.14 -22.08 -11.43
C ALA A 35 -0.46 -20.85 -10.56
N THR A 36 -1.67 -20.80 -9.99
CA THR A 36 -2.05 -19.80 -8.98
C THR A 36 -1.12 -19.82 -7.76
N LEU A 37 -1.10 -18.75 -6.98
CA LEU A 37 -0.33 -18.69 -5.73
C LEU A 37 -0.77 -19.82 -4.77
N ARG A 38 0.14 -20.39 -3.97
CA ARG A 38 -0.29 -21.36 -2.93
C ARG A 38 -0.84 -20.61 -1.72
N VAL A 39 -1.95 -21.09 -1.16
CA VAL A 39 -2.48 -20.58 0.11
C VAL A 39 -1.44 -20.62 1.23
N SER A 40 -0.59 -21.66 1.26
CA SER A 40 0.49 -21.79 2.25
C SER A 40 1.52 -20.66 2.16
N THR A 41 1.74 -20.07 0.97
CA THR A 41 2.58 -18.89 0.81
C THR A 41 1.96 -17.67 1.47
N VAL A 42 0.65 -17.45 1.28
CA VAL A 42 -0.08 -16.34 1.90
C VAL A 42 -0.08 -16.46 3.43
N ILE A 43 -0.33 -17.67 3.94
CA ILE A 43 -0.28 -17.95 5.38
C ILE A 43 1.13 -17.69 5.93
N ARG A 44 2.18 -18.11 5.21
CA ARG A 44 3.57 -17.84 5.59
C ARG A 44 3.83 -16.33 5.68
N TRP A 45 3.34 -15.53 4.73
CA TRP A 45 3.51 -14.07 4.74
C TRP A 45 2.87 -13.42 5.97
N ALA A 46 1.68 -13.87 6.38
CA ALA A 46 1.03 -13.37 7.59
C ALA A 46 1.76 -13.79 8.88
N GLN A 47 2.19 -15.05 8.96
CA GLN A 47 2.78 -15.61 10.18
C GLN A 47 4.25 -15.26 10.37
N ARG A 48 5.07 -15.49 9.34
CA ARG A 48 6.54 -15.36 9.39
C ARG A 48 7.05 -14.18 8.58
N GLY A 49 6.30 -13.78 7.55
CA GLY A 49 6.77 -12.77 6.61
C GLY A 49 7.74 -13.29 5.57
N VAL A 50 8.28 -12.36 4.80
CA VAL A 50 9.32 -12.57 3.79
C VAL A 50 10.18 -11.29 3.72
N GLY A 51 11.50 -11.43 3.65
CA GLY A 51 12.40 -10.27 3.56
C GLY A 51 12.25 -9.27 4.71
N GLY A 52 11.98 -9.74 5.93
CA GLY A 52 11.78 -8.89 7.11
C GLY A 52 10.41 -8.19 7.19
N ARG A 53 9.49 -8.47 6.25
CA ARG A 53 8.18 -7.84 6.17
C ARG A 53 7.06 -8.86 6.34
N ARG A 54 5.98 -8.48 7.01
CA ARG A 54 4.83 -9.35 7.28
C ARG A 54 3.58 -8.78 6.62
N LEU A 55 2.75 -9.67 6.08
CA LEU A 55 1.46 -9.27 5.52
C LEU A 55 0.54 -8.81 6.65
N ARG A 56 -0.05 -7.63 6.50
CA ARG A 56 -1.03 -7.09 7.43
C ARG A 56 -2.31 -7.92 7.37
N THR A 57 -2.82 -8.29 8.54
CA THR A 57 -4.00 -9.15 8.65
C THR A 57 -4.83 -8.79 9.88
N VAL A 58 -6.12 -9.07 9.82
CA VAL A 58 -7.07 -8.94 10.92
C VAL A 58 -7.76 -10.28 11.14
N ARG A 59 -8.19 -10.55 12.38
CA ARG A 59 -8.91 -11.77 12.73
C ARG A 59 -10.40 -11.47 12.89
N VAL A 60 -11.25 -12.13 12.09
CA VAL A 60 -12.71 -11.96 12.10
C VAL A 60 -13.36 -13.32 12.28
N GLY A 61 -14.08 -13.53 13.37
CA GLY A 61 -14.76 -14.80 13.65
C GLY A 61 -13.83 -16.03 13.63
N GLY A 62 -12.58 -15.87 14.09
CA GLY A 62 -11.56 -16.92 14.05
C GLY A 62 -10.82 -17.08 12.71
N THR A 63 -11.29 -16.43 11.65
CA THR A 63 -10.66 -16.43 10.32
C THR A 63 -9.66 -15.28 10.20
N LEU A 64 -8.46 -15.55 9.68
CA LEU A 64 -7.53 -14.50 9.28
C LEU A 64 -7.93 -13.94 7.92
N ALA A 65 -8.03 -12.61 7.85
CA ALA A 65 -8.37 -11.87 6.65
C ALA A 65 -7.35 -10.76 6.38
N THR A 66 -7.23 -10.39 5.12
CA THR A 66 -6.47 -9.25 4.63
C THR A 66 -7.39 -8.34 3.79
N SER A 67 -6.85 -7.30 3.17
CA SER A 67 -7.53 -6.47 2.19
C SER A 67 -6.66 -6.29 0.95
N GLU A 68 -7.25 -5.86 -0.17
CA GLU A 68 -6.53 -5.56 -1.40
C GLU A 68 -5.42 -4.50 -1.22
N PRO A 69 -5.65 -3.34 -0.59
CA PRO A 69 -4.60 -2.34 -0.41
C PRO A 69 -3.44 -2.87 0.44
N TRP A 70 -3.70 -3.70 1.47
CA TRP A 70 -2.63 -4.32 2.24
C TRP A 70 -1.79 -5.32 1.44
N LEU A 71 -2.42 -6.01 0.46
CA LEU A 71 -1.69 -6.88 -0.46
C LEU A 71 -0.80 -6.06 -1.40
N LEU A 72 -1.32 -4.97 -1.96
CA LEU A 72 -0.57 -4.07 -2.83
C LEU A 72 0.62 -3.45 -2.09
N GLU A 73 0.41 -2.87 -0.92
CA GLU A 73 1.48 -2.32 -0.06
C GLU A 73 2.56 -3.37 0.23
N PHE A 74 2.15 -4.61 0.52
CA PHE A 74 3.08 -5.71 0.79
C PHE A 74 3.91 -6.10 -0.45
N PHE A 75 3.30 -6.10 -1.64
CA PHE A 75 4.00 -6.40 -2.89
C PHE A 75 4.95 -5.27 -3.31
N GLU A 76 4.50 -4.02 -3.23
CA GLU A 76 5.28 -2.83 -3.53
C GLU A 76 6.50 -2.72 -2.63
N ALA A 77 6.33 -2.96 -1.33
CA ALA A 77 7.46 -2.97 -0.42
C ALA A 77 8.52 -3.98 -0.88
N GLY A 78 8.11 -5.16 -1.35
CA GLY A 78 8.99 -6.24 -1.83
C GLY A 78 9.78 -5.93 -3.10
N ALA A 79 9.41 -4.92 -3.88
CA ALA A 79 10.15 -4.51 -5.06
C ALA A 79 11.49 -3.84 -4.67
N PRO A 80 12.58 -4.03 -5.45
CA PRO A 80 13.77 -3.21 -5.30
C PRO A 80 13.39 -1.74 -5.45
N ALA A 81 13.74 -0.93 -4.46
CA ALA A 81 13.27 0.45 -4.37
C ALA A 81 13.82 1.31 -5.52
N GLU A 82 12.94 1.75 -6.42
CA GLU A 82 13.06 3.06 -7.08
C GLU A 82 12.07 4.03 -6.41
N PRO A 83 12.40 5.33 -6.38
CA PRO A 83 12.12 6.17 -5.24
C PRO A 83 10.61 6.34 -5.02
N GLN A 84 10.22 5.99 -3.81
CA GLN A 84 9.02 6.49 -3.17
C GLN A 84 8.87 7.97 -3.54
N GLN A 85 7.80 8.31 -4.27
CA GLN A 85 7.36 9.68 -4.36
C GLN A 85 6.89 10.06 -2.97
N TYR A 86 7.83 10.47 -2.13
CA TYR A 86 7.56 11.04 -0.83
C TYR A 86 6.49 12.11 -1.06
N THR A 87 5.36 12.01 -0.37
CA THR A 87 4.45 13.13 -0.23
C THR A 87 5.31 14.28 0.28
N ALA A 88 5.62 15.22 -0.60
CA ALA A 88 6.57 16.28 -0.30
C ALA A 88 6.10 16.96 0.98
N THR A 89 7.00 17.10 1.95
CA THR A 89 6.73 17.87 3.17
C THR A 89 6.12 19.22 2.78
N PRO A 90 5.17 19.78 3.57
CA PRO A 90 4.43 20.98 3.18
C PRO A 90 5.34 22.13 2.74
N ALA A 91 6.54 22.25 3.34
CA ALA A 91 7.56 23.22 2.96
C ALA A 91 8.13 23.04 1.53
N ARG A 92 8.32 21.80 1.06
CA ARG A 92 8.82 21.50 -0.29
C ARG A 92 7.74 21.78 -1.34
N ARG A 93 6.48 21.38 -1.05
CA ARG A 93 5.31 21.72 -1.88
C ARG A 93 5.13 23.25 -2.01
N GLN A 94 5.32 24.01 -0.94
CA GLN A 94 5.24 25.48 -0.98
C GLN A 94 6.34 26.12 -1.84
N ARG A 95 7.57 25.59 -1.80
CA ARG A 95 8.67 26.09 -2.65
C ARG A 95 8.44 25.79 -4.14
N GLU A 96 7.90 24.61 -4.45
CA GLU A 96 7.54 24.22 -5.81
C GLU A 96 6.38 25.05 -6.35
N ILE A 97 5.34 25.30 -5.55
CA ILE A 97 4.23 26.20 -5.90
C ILE A 97 4.75 27.64 -6.09
N ALA A 98 5.61 28.13 -5.21
CA ALA A 98 6.19 29.47 -5.34
C ALA A 98 7.06 29.61 -6.60
N ARG A 99 7.77 28.54 -6.98
CA ARG A 99 8.55 28.49 -8.22
C ARG A 99 7.64 28.53 -9.45
N ALA A 100 6.63 27.66 -9.50
CA ALA A 100 5.65 27.64 -10.59
C ALA A 100 4.93 28.98 -10.75
N ARG A 101 4.57 29.65 -9.64
CA ARG A 101 3.99 31.00 -9.65
C ARG A 101 4.91 32.06 -10.25
N ARG A 102 6.22 32.00 -9.98
CA ARG A 102 7.19 32.92 -10.59
C ARG A 102 7.36 32.67 -12.08
N GLU A 103 7.37 31.40 -12.49
CA GLU A 103 7.46 31.03 -13.91
C GLU A 103 6.22 31.50 -14.68
N LEU A 104 5.02 31.35 -14.10
CA LEU A 104 3.77 31.88 -14.68
C LEU A 104 3.74 33.41 -14.79
N ALA A 105 4.25 34.11 -13.76
CA ALA A 105 4.36 35.56 -13.78
C ALA A 105 5.37 36.04 -14.83
N ALA A 106 6.52 35.37 -14.96
CA ALA A 106 7.54 35.67 -15.96
C ALA A 106 7.06 35.39 -17.39
N ALA A 107 6.22 34.36 -17.57
CA ALA A 107 5.58 34.04 -18.84
C ALA A 107 4.36 34.95 -19.16
N GLY A 108 4.06 35.93 -18.30
CA GLY A 108 3.00 36.92 -18.53
C GLY A 108 1.58 36.44 -18.24
N TYR A 109 1.39 35.22 -17.73
CA TYR A 109 0.07 34.64 -17.43
C TYR A 109 -0.50 35.07 -16.07
N GLY A 110 -0.10 36.26 -15.58
CA GLY A 110 -0.38 36.72 -14.23
C GLY A 110 -0.78 38.19 -14.16
N CYS A 111 -1.68 38.65 -15.04
CA CYS A 111 -2.48 39.86 -14.83
C CYS A 111 -3.70 39.82 -15.77
N SER A 112 -4.85 39.42 -15.25
CA SER A 112 -6.14 39.58 -15.93
C SER A 112 -7.24 39.74 -14.88
N THR A 113 -7.31 40.97 -14.37
CA THR A 113 -8.43 41.64 -13.69
C THR A 113 -7.86 43.01 -13.33
N GLU A 114 -8.30 44.17 -13.84
CA GLU A 114 -9.47 44.64 -14.59
C GLU A 114 -9.04 45.81 -15.49
#